data_AF-B7ASX7-F1
#
_entry.id   AF-B7ASX7-F1
#
_cell.length_a   1.000
_cell.length_b   1.000
_cell.length_c   1.000
_cell.angle_alpha   90.00
_cell.angle_beta   90.00
_cell.angle_gamma   90.00
#
_symmetry.space_group_name_H-M   'P 1'
#
loop_
_entity.id
_entity.type
_entity.pdbx_description
1 polymer ?
#
loop_
_entity_poly.entity_id
_entity_poly.type
_entity_poly.pdbx_seq_one_letter_code
_entity_poly.pdbx_strand_id
1 'polypeptide(L)'
;MVFMLVPLYLMNKNAKTGEKVGKCLLLLIFLTAYNLNIPNYIWHGFHYPNSLPARQSFIYIFFLLTMCYEGFKDIKQYSKKQIGTAFAIAFAIMLFIEECGLNEMYEWKSVYISAAFIIVYALLALFYNRNRLKAPILLFVLFASTIIECTINMENTGLSTTGRSAYLLDNAAVDNLLEKVRADDTGFYRIEKTFGLKTKNDAAWHGYPSISTFSSTAPSGITDLLGSLGCEHSMNAYSYHGSTLATASIFNVKYIISNKLLPESNLFNFYYGSDGEFLYENKYTLPVGFMVDSAIEDRWITNSPYNGIEVQNSFYKTNTGIEDVFEQVYEFRTDTEVNFTPYTNAHMYAVVRNVNCDTVTVTINGKMYTYSGLKNGNRIIDIGYVTTEDSVILAGDTSMNALVYAMDSDKFVRACNILSSGGLNVTKHSDTAISGTVNTARDGVMFFSIPYDNGWTVKVDGKKVSAFAIKDAVLGINLSAGEHTIELKYRPVNLIPGIMITLASILILAALTLFGKYVREGRIDSSKLPGFVQDYLRDDDSLHN
;
A
#
# COMPACT_ATOMS: atom_id res chain seq x y z
N MET A 1 -20.68 12.91 -24.86
CA MET A 1 -20.50 12.61 -26.32
C MET A 1 -20.73 11.14 -26.74
N VAL A 2 -20.19 10.16 -26.02
CA VAL A 2 -20.23 8.72 -26.38
C VAL A 2 -21.65 8.19 -26.65
N PHE A 3 -22.61 8.51 -25.77
CA PHE A 3 -24.00 8.06 -25.89
C PHE A 3 -24.68 8.48 -27.20
N MET A 4 -24.19 9.53 -27.88
CA MET A 4 -24.68 9.96 -29.19
C MET A 4 -24.02 9.20 -30.34
N LEU A 5 -22.70 9.01 -30.27
CA LEU A 5 -21.92 8.49 -31.39
C LEU A 5 -22.06 6.97 -31.56
N VAL A 6 -22.26 6.23 -30.46
CA VAL A 6 -22.46 4.77 -30.52
C VAL A 6 -23.73 4.40 -31.31
N PRO A 7 -24.92 4.99 -31.04
CA PRO A 7 -26.10 4.77 -31.89
C PRO A 7 -25.89 5.16 -33.35
N LEU A 8 -25.17 6.28 -33.62
CA LEU A 8 -24.84 6.70 -34.98
C LEU A 8 -23.99 5.66 -35.71
N TYR A 9 -22.97 5.10 -35.05
CA TYR A 9 -22.17 4.00 -35.58
C TYR A 9 -23.04 2.79 -35.96
N LEU A 10 -23.99 2.39 -35.11
CA LEU A 10 -24.90 1.28 -35.43
C LEU A 10 -25.75 1.57 -36.67
N MET A 11 -26.12 2.83 -36.88
CA MET A 11 -26.84 3.31 -38.06
C MET A 11 -25.95 3.63 -39.28
N ASN A 12 -24.62 3.52 -39.17
CA ASN A 12 -23.69 3.85 -40.25
C ASN A 12 -23.73 2.80 -41.36
N LYS A 13 -24.11 3.17 -42.59
CA LYS A 13 -24.18 2.23 -43.71
C LYS A 13 -22.82 1.79 -44.24
N ASN A 14 -21.76 2.56 -43.99
CA ASN A 14 -20.40 2.27 -44.47
C ASN A 14 -19.67 1.27 -43.57
N ALA A 15 -20.10 1.14 -42.31
CA ALA A 15 -19.55 0.16 -41.38
C ALA A 15 -20.14 -1.24 -41.67
N LYS A 16 -19.28 -2.25 -41.78
CA LYS A 16 -19.70 -3.62 -42.06
C LYS A 16 -20.54 -4.17 -40.92
N THR A 17 -21.63 -4.86 -41.24
CA THR A 17 -22.53 -5.45 -40.22
C THR A 17 -21.81 -6.42 -39.30
N GLY A 18 -20.88 -7.24 -39.82
CA GLY A 18 -20.07 -8.15 -39.01
C GLY A 18 -19.21 -7.43 -37.96
N GLU A 19 -18.62 -6.28 -38.32
CA GLU A 19 -17.82 -5.46 -37.39
C GLU A 19 -18.69 -4.81 -36.31
N LYS A 20 -19.90 -4.35 -36.67
CA LYS A 20 -20.88 -3.83 -35.69
C LYS A 20 -21.26 -4.88 -34.66
N VAL A 21 -21.67 -6.05 -35.14
CA VAL A 21 -22.06 -7.16 -34.27
C VAL A 21 -20.87 -7.59 -33.40
N GLY A 22 -19.68 -7.75 -33.98
CA GLY A 22 -18.47 -8.12 -33.25
C GLY A 22 -18.12 -7.13 -32.14
N LYS A 23 -18.06 -5.82 -32.43
CA LYS A 23 -17.77 -4.79 -31.42
C LYS A 23 -18.83 -4.74 -30.33
N CYS A 24 -20.12 -4.83 -30.67
CA CYS A 24 -21.20 -4.87 -29.68
C CYS A 24 -21.13 -6.12 -28.78
N LEU A 25 -20.85 -7.29 -29.35
CA LEU A 25 -20.67 -8.52 -28.58
C LEU A 25 -19.46 -8.40 -27.64
N LEU A 26 -18.35 -7.83 -28.10
CA LEU A 26 -17.18 -7.59 -27.26
C LEU A 26 -17.51 -6.63 -26.10
N LEU A 27 -18.18 -5.51 -26.37
CA LEU A 27 -18.61 -4.60 -25.30
C LEU A 27 -19.54 -5.28 -24.31
N LEU A 28 -20.47 -6.12 -24.78
CA LEU A 28 -21.36 -6.90 -23.91
C LEU A 28 -20.58 -7.89 -23.06
N ILE A 29 -19.63 -8.64 -23.63
CA ILE A 29 -18.76 -9.58 -22.90
C ILE A 29 -18.02 -8.85 -21.78
N PHE A 30 -17.42 -7.69 -22.08
CA PHE A 30 -16.70 -6.90 -21.08
C PHE A 30 -17.65 -6.33 -20.02
N LEU A 31 -18.81 -5.80 -20.41
CA LEU A 31 -19.80 -5.30 -19.46
C LEU A 31 -20.29 -6.42 -18.53
N THR A 32 -20.55 -7.61 -19.07
CA THR A 32 -20.88 -8.80 -18.28
C THR A 32 -19.71 -9.19 -17.36
N ALA A 33 -18.47 -9.12 -17.85
CA ALA A 33 -17.29 -9.42 -17.04
C ALA A 33 -17.06 -8.41 -15.92
N TYR A 34 -17.40 -7.13 -16.10
CA TYR A 34 -17.26 -6.15 -15.02
C TYR A 34 -18.32 -6.31 -13.95
N ASN A 35 -19.48 -6.87 -14.28
CA ASN A 35 -20.61 -7.00 -13.37
C ASN A 35 -20.77 -8.41 -12.77
N LEU A 36 -20.04 -9.42 -13.26
CA LEU A 36 -20.12 -10.80 -12.77
C LEU A 36 -18.74 -11.32 -12.31
N ASN A 37 -18.71 -11.99 -11.16
CA ASN A 37 -17.47 -12.49 -10.55
C ASN A 37 -16.71 -13.50 -11.42
N ILE A 38 -17.40 -14.50 -11.98
CA ILE A 38 -16.74 -15.58 -12.74
C ILE A 38 -16.09 -15.06 -14.02
N PRO A 39 -16.78 -14.29 -14.89
CA PRO A 39 -16.11 -13.79 -16.09
C PRO A 39 -15.05 -12.73 -15.75
N ASN A 40 -15.22 -11.91 -14.69
CA ASN A 40 -14.16 -11.03 -14.21
C ASN A 40 -12.89 -11.80 -13.83
N TYR A 41 -13.04 -12.88 -13.06
CA TYR A 41 -11.95 -13.75 -12.62
C TYR A 41 -11.16 -14.34 -13.79
N ILE A 42 -11.85 -14.78 -14.85
CA ILE A 42 -11.21 -15.28 -16.07
C ILE A 42 -10.39 -14.18 -16.75
N TRP A 43 -10.98 -13.00 -16.99
CA TRP A 43 -10.32 -11.86 -17.63
C TRP A 43 -9.22 -11.22 -16.76
N HIS A 44 -9.22 -11.52 -15.47
CA HIS A 44 -8.21 -11.13 -14.50
C HIS A 44 -7.16 -12.23 -14.27
N GLY A 45 -7.03 -13.18 -15.21
CA GLY A 45 -5.97 -14.19 -15.20
C GLY A 45 -6.13 -15.25 -14.11
N PHE A 46 -7.38 -15.63 -13.80
CA PHE A 46 -7.71 -16.59 -12.74
C PHE A 46 -7.30 -16.14 -11.33
N HIS A 47 -7.42 -14.84 -11.08
CA HIS A 47 -7.27 -14.25 -9.76
C HIS A 47 -8.32 -13.16 -9.57
N TYR A 48 -8.89 -13.01 -8.36
CA TYR A 48 -9.85 -11.93 -8.11
C TYR A 48 -9.12 -10.59 -7.96
N PRO A 49 -9.60 -9.50 -8.60
CA PRO A 49 -9.01 -8.18 -8.40
C PRO A 49 -9.22 -7.71 -6.95
N ASN A 50 -8.15 -7.22 -6.33
CA ASN A 50 -8.24 -6.50 -5.06
C ASN A 50 -8.43 -4.99 -5.33
N SER A 51 -9.42 -4.38 -4.68
CA SER A 51 -9.82 -2.96 -4.67
C SER A 51 -10.19 -2.28 -6.00
N LEU A 52 -9.69 -2.75 -7.14
CA LEU A 52 -9.90 -2.14 -8.46
C LEU A 52 -10.53 -3.17 -9.41
N PRO A 53 -11.87 -3.33 -9.42
CA PRO A 53 -12.53 -4.18 -10.40
C PRO A 53 -12.36 -3.60 -11.82
N ALA A 54 -12.52 -4.43 -12.86
CA ALA A 54 -12.48 -4.00 -14.25
C ALA A 54 -11.16 -3.34 -14.71
N ARG A 55 -9.99 -3.80 -14.25
CA ARG A 55 -8.67 -3.29 -14.71
C ARG A 55 -8.46 -3.36 -16.23
N GLN A 56 -9.20 -4.25 -16.90
CA GLN A 56 -9.21 -4.39 -18.36
C GLN A 56 -10.13 -3.39 -19.09
N SER A 57 -10.70 -2.42 -18.37
CA SER A 57 -11.60 -1.39 -18.93
C SER A 57 -10.99 -0.61 -20.09
N PHE A 58 -9.67 -0.47 -20.15
CA PHE A 58 -8.99 0.16 -21.28
C PHE A 58 -9.29 -0.52 -22.63
N ILE A 59 -9.51 -1.85 -22.65
CA ILE A 59 -9.90 -2.58 -23.87
C ILE A 59 -11.32 -2.21 -24.28
N TYR A 60 -12.25 -2.17 -23.30
CA TYR A 60 -13.63 -1.72 -23.53
C TYR A 60 -13.67 -0.28 -24.05
N ILE A 61 -12.90 0.62 -23.42
CA ILE A 61 -12.78 2.03 -23.82
C ILE A 61 -12.21 2.14 -25.24
N PHE A 62 -11.19 1.35 -25.58
CA PHE A 62 -10.62 1.33 -26.93
C PHE A 62 -11.69 1.02 -27.99
N PHE A 63 -12.43 -0.09 -27.84
CA PHE A 63 -13.48 -0.42 -28.80
C PHE A 63 -14.57 0.64 -28.87
N LEU A 64 -14.98 1.17 -27.73
CA LEU A 64 -15.97 2.23 -27.64
C LEU A 64 -15.51 3.51 -28.36
N LEU A 65 -14.24 3.90 -28.24
CA LEU A 65 -13.66 5.02 -28.97
C LEU A 65 -13.60 4.75 -30.49
N THR A 66 -13.26 3.53 -30.93
CA THR A 66 -13.30 3.19 -32.37
C THR A 66 -14.71 3.30 -32.93
N MET A 67 -15.73 2.84 -32.19
CA MET A 67 -17.14 2.98 -32.56
C MET A 67 -17.52 4.46 -32.64
N CYS A 68 -17.11 5.29 -31.66
CA CYS A 68 -17.35 6.72 -31.70
C CYS A 68 -16.72 7.40 -32.91
N TYR A 69 -15.47 7.05 -33.25
CA TYR A 69 -14.77 7.57 -34.43
C TYR A 69 -15.53 7.21 -35.73
N GLU A 70 -15.89 5.94 -35.92
CA GLU A 70 -16.63 5.48 -37.10
C GLU A 70 -18.06 6.05 -37.15
N GLY A 71 -18.67 6.29 -35.99
CA GLY A 71 -19.94 7.00 -35.85
C GLY A 71 -19.83 8.47 -36.27
N PHE A 72 -18.70 9.13 -35.99
CA PHE A 72 -18.48 10.54 -36.31
C PHE A 72 -17.92 10.78 -37.73
N LYS A 73 -17.06 9.90 -38.25
CA LYS A 73 -16.38 10.08 -39.54
C LYS A 73 -17.35 10.37 -40.69
N ASP A 74 -18.49 9.69 -40.69
CA ASP A 74 -19.53 9.80 -41.72
C ASP A 74 -20.68 10.75 -41.33
N ILE A 75 -20.45 11.67 -40.38
CA ILE A 75 -21.52 12.49 -39.80
C ILE A 75 -22.33 13.31 -40.81
N LYS A 76 -21.71 13.70 -41.94
CA LYS A 76 -22.37 14.42 -43.04
C LYS A 76 -23.33 13.56 -43.87
N GLN A 77 -23.20 12.24 -43.81
CA GLN A 77 -24.01 11.29 -44.57
C GLN A 77 -25.31 10.90 -43.84
N TYR A 78 -25.38 11.09 -42.52
CA TYR A 78 -26.61 10.78 -41.77
C TYR A 78 -27.74 11.75 -42.10
N SER A 79 -28.95 11.21 -42.12
CA SER A 79 -30.17 12.00 -42.15
C SER A 79 -30.46 12.65 -40.79
N LYS A 80 -31.24 13.74 -40.79
CA LYS A 80 -31.71 14.39 -39.55
C LYS A 80 -32.49 13.43 -38.64
N LYS A 81 -33.21 12.48 -39.25
CA LYS A 81 -33.93 11.44 -38.50
C LYS A 81 -32.95 10.56 -37.72
N GLN A 82 -31.84 10.12 -38.33
CA GLN A 82 -30.83 9.32 -37.63
C GLN A 82 -30.16 10.09 -36.49
N ILE A 83 -29.80 11.36 -36.69
CA ILE A 83 -29.23 12.18 -35.61
C ILE A 83 -30.26 12.40 -34.48
N GLY A 84 -31.53 12.66 -34.83
CA GLY A 84 -32.62 12.77 -33.87
C GLY A 84 -32.90 11.48 -33.11
N THR A 85 -32.82 10.31 -33.78
CA THR A 85 -32.94 8.99 -33.14
C THR A 85 -31.77 8.73 -32.18
N ALA A 86 -30.54 9.05 -32.56
CA ALA A 86 -29.39 8.92 -31.67
C ALA A 86 -29.54 9.80 -30.42
N PHE A 87 -30.03 11.03 -30.59
CA PHE A 87 -30.38 11.91 -29.47
C PHE A 87 -31.48 11.33 -28.58
N ALA A 88 -32.57 10.83 -29.16
CA ALA A 88 -33.65 10.23 -28.40
C ALA A 88 -33.18 9.01 -27.60
N ILE A 89 -32.31 8.17 -28.18
CA ILE A 89 -31.71 7.02 -27.47
C ILE A 89 -30.82 7.51 -26.32
N ALA A 90 -29.91 8.45 -26.58
CA ALA A 90 -29.01 8.99 -25.55
C ALA A 90 -29.79 9.62 -24.39
N PHE A 91 -30.85 10.38 -24.71
CA PHE A 91 -31.71 11.03 -23.73
C PHE A 91 -32.55 10.01 -22.93
N ALA A 92 -33.10 8.97 -23.59
CA ALA A 92 -33.81 7.89 -22.92
C ALA A 92 -32.92 7.12 -21.94
N ILE A 93 -31.64 6.91 -22.28
CA ILE A 93 -30.67 6.31 -21.36
C ILE A 93 -30.46 7.19 -20.12
N MET A 94 -30.37 8.52 -20.28
CA MET A 94 -30.23 9.42 -19.12
C MET A 94 -31.46 9.35 -18.20
N LEU A 95 -32.67 9.35 -18.76
CA LEU A 95 -33.91 9.19 -17.98
C LEU A 95 -33.99 7.83 -17.28
N PHE A 96 -33.54 6.77 -17.95
CA PHE A 96 -33.48 5.44 -17.34
C PHE A 96 -32.50 5.39 -16.15
N ILE A 97 -31.33 6.03 -16.28
CA ILE A 97 -30.35 6.14 -15.19
C ILE A 97 -30.94 6.87 -13.98
N GLU A 98 -31.71 7.94 -14.22
CA GLU A 98 -32.42 8.69 -13.17
C GLU A 98 -33.47 7.83 -12.46
N GLU A 99 -34.31 7.12 -13.23
CA GLU A 99 -35.39 6.29 -12.69
C GLU A 99 -34.88 5.05 -11.93
N CYS A 100 -33.73 4.49 -12.34
CA CYS A 100 -33.11 3.37 -11.63
C CYS A 100 -32.59 3.72 -10.23
N GLY A 101 -32.71 4.97 -9.77
CA GLY A 101 -32.47 5.32 -8.38
C GLY A 101 -31.01 5.14 -7.96
N LEU A 102 -30.05 5.29 -8.87
CA LEU A 102 -28.60 5.26 -8.60
C LEU A 102 -28.12 6.48 -7.78
N ASN A 103 -29.03 7.16 -7.06
CA ASN A 103 -28.85 8.41 -6.33
C ASN A 103 -27.87 8.30 -5.15
N GLU A 104 -27.63 7.08 -4.64
CA GLU A 104 -26.59 6.86 -3.62
C GLU A 104 -25.16 6.93 -4.20
N MET A 105 -25.00 6.77 -5.52
CA MET A 105 -23.69 6.76 -6.20
C MET A 105 -23.36 8.06 -6.92
N TYR A 106 -24.34 8.88 -7.29
CA TYR A 106 -24.12 10.11 -8.06
C TYR A 106 -25.08 11.23 -7.63
N GLU A 107 -24.59 12.47 -7.57
CA GLU A 107 -25.46 13.62 -7.42
C GLU A 107 -26.40 13.77 -8.63
N TRP A 108 -27.70 13.93 -8.38
CA TRP A 108 -28.74 14.11 -9.41
C TRP A 108 -28.35 15.16 -10.47
N LYS A 109 -27.67 16.24 -10.06
CA LYS A 109 -27.17 17.30 -10.95
C LYS A 109 -26.33 16.78 -12.11
N SER A 110 -25.54 15.72 -11.90
CA SER A 110 -24.64 15.15 -12.91
C SER A 110 -25.40 14.57 -14.10
N VAL A 111 -26.59 14.01 -13.88
CA VAL A 111 -27.48 13.48 -14.94
C VAL A 111 -27.99 14.63 -15.82
N TYR A 112 -28.48 15.71 -15.20
CA TYR A 112 -28.99 16.89 -15.92
C TYR A 112 -27.89 17.62 -16.70
N ILE A 113 -26.69 17.74 -16.13
CA ILE A 113 -25.52 18.32 -16.81
C ILE A 113 -25.16 17.46 -18.03
N SER A 114 -25.12 16.14 -17.87
CA SER A 114 -24.86 15.20 -18.99
C SER A 114 -25.93 15.30 -20.08
N ALA A 115 -27.20 15.42 -19.70
CA ALA A 115 -28.31 15.63 -20.63
C ALA A 115 -28.17 16.95 -21.41
N ALA A 116 -27.76 18.04 -20.75
CA ALA A 116 -27.49 19.32 -21.40
C ALA A 116 -26.35 19.20 -22.42
N PHE A 117 -25.26 18.51 -22.08
CA PHE A 117 -24.17 18.23 -23.02
C PHE A 117 -24.61 17.36 -24.21
N ILE A 118 -25.48 16.37 -23.99
CA ILE A 118 -26.07 15.57 -25.09
C ILE A 118 -26.83 16.47 -26.07
N ILE A 119 -27.59 17.45 -25.58
CA ILE A 119 -28.28 18.45 -26.42
C ILE A 119 -27.25 19.27 -27.22
N VAL A 120 -26.20 19.77 -26.58
CA VAL A 120 -25.12 20.51 -27.25
C VAL A 120 -24.48 19.67 -28.35
N TYR A 121 -24.13 18.41 -28.08
CA TYR A 121 -23.54 17.51 -29.06
C TYR A 121 -24.48 17.19 -30.22
N ALA A 122 -25.77 17.02 -29.96
CA ALA A 122 -26.77 16.83 -31.02
C ALA A 122 -26.90 18.07 -31.91
N LEU A 123 -26.89 19.28 -31.34
CA LEU A 123 -26.93 20.53 -32.11
C LEU A 123 -25.66 20.71 -32.96
N LEU A 124 -24.48 20.44 -32.40
CA LEU A 124 -23.22 20.49 -33.13
C LEU A 124 -23.19 19.49 -34.29
N ALA A 125 -23.65 18.26 -34.04
CA ALA A 125 -23.81 17.23 -35.07
C ALA A 125 -24.74 17.70 -36.20
N LEU A 126 -25.91 18.29 -35.86
CA LEU A 126 -26.87 18.82 -36.85
C LEU A 126 -26.29 19.99 -37.65
N PHE A 127 -25.61 20.95 -37.02
CA PHE A 127 -25.06 22.10 -37.71
C PHE A 127 -23.92 21.73 -38.64
N TYR A 128 -23.03 20.83 -38.21
CA TYR A 128 -21.96 20.33 -39.08
C TYR A 128 -22.49 19.48 -40.23
N ASN A 129 -23.48 18.61 -39.97
CA ASN A 129 -24.20 17.86 -41.00
C ASN A 129 -24.79 18.78 -42.09
N ARG A 130 -25.24 20.00 -41.72
CA ARG A 130 -25.78 21.00 -42.65
C ARG A 130 -24.75 21.91 -43.32
N ASN A 131 -23.45 21.63 -43.17
CA ASN A 131 -22.35 22.50 -43.62
C ASN A 131 -22.46 23.95 -43.08
N ARG A 132 -23.14 24.16 -41.95
CA ARG A 132 -23.27 25.48 -41.30
C ARG A 132 -22.10 25.82 -40.39
N LEU A 133 -21.26 24.83 -40.07
CA LEU A 133 -20.04 25.00 -39.29
C LEU A 133 -18.83 24.54 -40.10
N LYS A 134 -17.77 25.35 -40.12
CA LYS A 134 -16.47 24.96 -40.68
C LYS A 134 -15.79 23.98 -39.71
N ALA A 135 -15.02 23.03 -40.24
CA ALA A 135 -14.36 22.00 -39.43
C ALA A 135 -13.47 22.56 -38.30
N PRO A 136 -12.65 23.61 -38.49
CA PRO A 136 -11.86 24.17 -37.39
C PRO A 136 -12.69 24.73 -36.24
N ILE A 137 -13.83 25.36 -36.55
CA ILE A 137 -14.76 25.91 -35.55
C ILE A 137 -15.41 24.76 -34.77
N LEU A 138 -15.86 23.72 -35.48
CA LEU A 138 -16.42 22.53 -34.83
C LEU A 138 -15.41 21.89 -33.88
N LEU A 139 -14.16 21.71 -34.33
CA LEU A 139 -13.10 21.12 -33.51
C LEU A 139 -12.85 21.94 -32.25
N PHE A 140 -12.76 23.27 -32.37
CA PHE A 140 -12.59 24.15 -31.22
C PHE A 140 -13.77 24.05 -30.23
N VAL A 141 -15.01 24.10 -30.73
CA VAL A 141 -16.20 24.04 -29.87
C VAL A 141 -16.36 22.66 -29.23
N LEU A 142 -16.05 21.57 -29.96
CA LEU A 142 -16.05 20.22 -29.40
C LEU A 142 -14.98 20.06 -28.33
N PHE A 143 -13.76 20.53 -28.60
CA PHE A 143 -12.67 20.50 -27.62
C PHE A 143 -13.03 21.27 -26.35
N ALA A 144 -13.53 22.49 -26.48
CA ALA A 144 -13.99 23.28 -25.34
C ALA A 144 -15.14 22.60 -24.58
N SER A 145 -16.15 22.10 -25.29
CA SER A 145 -17.29 21.39 -24.68
C SER A 145 -16.84 20.13 -23.94
N THR A 146 -15.93 19.35 -24.51
CA THR A 146 -15.39 18.14 -23.89
C THR A 146 -14.53 18.45 -22.67
N ILE A 147 -13.69 19.50 -22.70
CA ILE A 147 -12.96 19.94 -21.50
C ILE A 147 -13.93 20.35 -20.39
N ILE A 148 -14.93 21.17 -20.70
CA ILE A 148 -15.90 21.62 -19.71
C ILE A 148 -16.69 20.42 -19.15
N GLU A 149 -17.16 19.51 -20.01
CA GLU A 149 -17.85 18.27 -19.61
C GLU A 149 -16.96 17.42 -18.71
N CYS A 150 -15.71 17.19 -19.08
CA CYS A 150 -14.77 16.38 -18.30
C CYS A 150 -14.43 17.03 -16.95
N THR A 151 -14.21 18.34 -16.90
CA THR A 151 -13.91 19.07 -15.66
C THR A 151 -15.08 19.01 -14.69
N ILE A 152 -16.29 19.33 -15.15
CA ILE A 152 -17.49 19.32 -14.29
C ILE A 152 -17.79 17.89 -13.80
N ASN A 153 -17.67 16.89 -14.68
CA ASN A 153 -17.86 15.50 -14.25
C ASN A 153 -16.78 15.04 -13.27
N MET A 154 -15.51 15.40 -13.47
CA MET A 154 -14.43 15.09 -12.54
C MET A 154 -14.62 15.76 -11.18
N GLU A 155 -15.12 17.00 -11.14
CA GLU A 155 -15.43 17.70 -9.89
C GLU A 155 -16.57 17.03 -9.12
N ASN A 156 -17.62 16.58 -9.82
CA ASN A 156 -18.80 15.98 -9.19
C ASN A 156 -18.66 14.49 -8.86
N THR A 157 -17.80 13.75 -9.58
CA THR A 157 -17.70 12.28 -9.49
C THR A 157 -16.30 11.77 -9.21
N GLY A 158 -15.28 12.64 -9.29
CA GLY A 158 -13.91 12.28 -9.00
C GLY A 158 -13.70 12.02 -7.51
N LEU A 159 -12.89 11.01 -7.20
CA LEU A 159 -12.38 10.82 -5.85
C LEU A 159 -11.35 11.91 -5.54
N SER A 160 -11.38 12.44 -4.31
CA SER A 160 -10.37 13.39 -3.87
C SER A 160 -8.98 12.77 -3.97
N THR A 161 -8.04 13.54 -4.49
CA THR A 161 -6.63 13.15 -4.55
C THR A 161 -5.83 14.14 -3.73
N THR A 162 -4.77 13.68 -3.08
CA THR A 162 -3.84 14.56 -2.39
C THR A 162 -2.85 15.17 -3.38
N GLY A 163 -2.47 16.42 -3.18
CA GLY A 163 -1.56 17.14 -4.08
C GLY A 163 -0.09 16.89 -3.77
N ARG A 164 0.79 17.12 -4.76
CA ARG A 164 2.26 17.06 -4.58
C ARG A 164 2.73 17.90 -3.38
N SER A 165 2.19 19.10 -3.20
CA SER A 165 2.57 19.98 -2.09
C SER A 165 2.27 19.38 -0.72
N ALA A 166 1.20 18.59 -0.58
CA ALA A 166 0.85 17.95 0.69
C ALA A 166 1.79 16.77 1.04
N TYR A 167 2.36 16.11 0.04
CA TYR A 167 3.38 15.06 0.20
C TYR A 167 4.76 15.61 0.56
N LEU A 168 5.07 16.85 0.16
CA LEU A 168 6.38 17.47 0.40
C LEU A 168 6.39 18.40 1.61
N LEU A 169 5.26 18.56 2.28
CA LEU A 169 5.04 19.59 3.29
C LEU A 169 6.03 19.48 4.46
N ASP A 170 6.37 18.25 4.84
CA ASP A 170 7.20 17.90 6.00
C ASP A 170 8.61 17.43 5.60
N ASN A 171 8.95 17.40 4.31
CA ASN A 171 10.26 16.90 3.85
C ASN A 171 11.43 17.61 4.54
N ALA A 172 11.46 18.94 4.51
CA ALA A 172 12.57 19.70 5.10
C ALA A 172 12.66 19.51 6.63
N ALA A 173 11.51 19.44 7.30
CA ALA A 173 11.44 19.20 8.73
C ALA A 173 12.00 17.82 9.09
N VAL A 174 11.53 16.77 8.41
CA VAL A 174 12.00 15.39 8.60
C VAL A 174 13.49 15.26 8.26
N ASP A 175 13.96 15.86 7.17
CA ASP A 175 15.38 15.83 6.80
C ASP A 175 16.27 16.41 7.92
N ASN A 176 15.86 17.53 8.53
CA ASN A 176 16.57 18.12 9.68
C ASN A 176 16.59 17.19 10.90
N LEU A 177 15.47 16.50 11.19
CA LEU A 177 15.41 15.52 12.27
C LEU A 177 16.39 14.36 12.01
N LEU A 178 16.43 13.85 10.77
CA LEU A 178 17.29 12.74 10.37
C LEU A 178 18.77 13.13 10.39
N GLU A 179 19.12 14.33 9.92
CA GLU A 179 20.48 14.87 10.01
C GLU A 179 20.95 14.94 11.47
N LYS A 180 20.07 15.40 12.37
CA LYS A 180 20.38 15.46 13.81
C LYS A 180 20.66 14.08 14.38
N VAL A 181 19.83 13.08 14.10
CA VAL A 181 20.04 11.71 14.61
C VAL A 181 21.29 11.09 14.02
N ARG A 182 21.53 11.21 12.71
CA ARG A 182 22.70 10.63 12.04
C ARG A 182 24.02 11.22 12.55
N ALA A 183 24.00 12.46 13.05
CA ALA A 183 25.16 13.11 13.65
C ALA A 183 25.44 12.60 15.08
N ASP A 184 24.39 12.28 15.84
CA ASP A 184 24.49 11.92 17.25
C ASP A 184 24.58 10.39 17.49
N ASP A 185 23.95 9.58 16.64
CA ASP A 185 23.90 8.13 16.72
C ASP A 185 24.40 7.48 15.41
N THR A 186 25.48 6.71 15.51
CA THR A 186 26.09 5.98 14.38
C THR A 186 25.79 4.48 14.43
N GLY A 187 25.11 4.02 15.48
CA GLY A 187 24.67 2.65 15.63
C GLY A 187 23.57 2.28 14.65
N PHE A 188 23.20 1.01 14.62
CA PHE A 188 22.01 0.60 13.90
C PHE A 188 20.77 0.86 14.75
N TYR A 189 19.83 1.64 14.21
CA TYR A 189 18.54 1.95 14.81
C TYR A 189 17.47 2.04 13.71
N ARG A 190 16.20 1.91 14.12
CA ARG A 190 15.06 2.22 13.26
C ARG A 190 14.34 3.47 13.73
N ILE A 191 13.67 4.12 12.77
CA ILE A 191 12.83 5.29 12.98
C ILE A 191 11.43 4.95 12.47
N GLU A 192 10.41 5.39 13.20
CA GLU A 192 9.01 5.28 12.79
C GLU A 192 8.31 6.64 12.86
N LYS A 193 7.28 6.83 12.05
CA LYS A 193 6.45 8.04 12.10
C LYS A 193 5.04 7.67 12.55
N THR A 194 4.64 8.15 13.74
CA THR A 194 3.37 7.75 14.36
C THR A 194 2.22 8.70 14.07
N PHE A 195 2.47 10.01 14.02
CA PHE A 195 1.48 11.01 13.56
C PHE A 195 2.07 11.83 12.42
N GLY A 196 1.22 12.20 11.45
CA GLY A 196 1.65 12.92 10.24
C GLY A 196 2.20 12.03 9.12
N LEU A 197 2.09 10.70 9.25
CA LEU A 197 2.41 9.75 8.20
C LEU A 197 1.56 10.01 6.93
N LYS A 198 2.20 10.04 5.76
CA LYS A 198 1.51 10.16 4.46
C LYS A 198 1.20 8.79 3.87
N THR A 199 2.14 7.85 4.01
CA THR A 199 2.06 6.49 3.46
C THR A 199 2.78 5.51 4.37
N LYS A 200 2.49 4.21 4.25
CA LYS A 200 3.27 3.16 4.93
C LYS A 200 4.72 3.04 4.44
N ASN A 201 5.13 3.82 3.43
CA ASN A 201 6.46 3.82 2.82
C ASN A 201 7.21 5.16 3.05
N ASP A 202 6.78 5.99 4.00
CA ASP A 202 7.46 7.27 4.31
C ASP A 202 8.95 7.05 4.66
N ALA A 203 9.29 5.91 5.25
CA ALA A 203 10.67 5.53 5.52
C ALA A 203 11.52 5.38 4.25
N ALA A 204 10.98 4.75 3.20
CA ALA A 204 11.64 4.64 1.91
C ALA A 204 11.70 6.00 1.20
N TRP A 205 10.72 6.87 1.45
CA TRP A 205 10.68 8.23 0.92
C TRP A 205 11.75 9.15 1.53
N HIS A 206 11.91 9.13 2.86
CA HIS A 206 12.87 9.97 3.59
C HIS A 206 14.24 9.30 3.85
N GLY A 207 14.39 8.01 3.52
CA GLY A 207 15.66 7.28 3.61
C GLY A 207 16.08 6.94 5.04
N TYR A 208 15.21 6.30 5.81
CA TYR A 208 15.56 5.73 7.12
C TYR A 208 15.08 4.28 7.29
N PRO A 209 15.76 3.45 8.11
CA PRO A 209 15.29 2.09 8.40
C PRO A 209 13.99 2.10 9.23
N SER A 210 13.01 1.29 8.83
CA SER A 210 11.67 1.20 9.43
C SER A 210 11.17 -0.24 9.36
N ILE A 211 10.19 -0.57 10.20
CA ILE A 211 9.38 -1.79 10.13
C ILE A 211 8.04 -1.59 9.43
N SER A 212 7.68 -0.38 9.01
CA SER A 212 6.48 -0.12 8.20
C SER A 212 6.77 -0.33 6.71
N THR A 213 5.87 -1.03 6.01
CA THR A 213 5.97 -1.16 4.55
C THR A 213 4.61 -1.37 3.89
N PHE A 214 4.50 -0.88 2.65
CA PHE A 214 3.54 -1.35 1.67
C PHE A 214 4.30 -1.90 0.46
N SER A 215 4.14 -3.18 0.17
CA SER A 215 4.73 -3.85 -0.99
C SER A 215 3.89 -5.03 -1.43
N SER A 216 3.70 -5.19 -2.75
CA SER A 216 3.06 -6.39 -3.33
C SER A 216 3.89 -7.67 -3.15
N THR A 217 5.13 -7.53 -2.68
CA THR A 217 6.01 -8.66 -2.33
C THR A 217 6.31 -8.70 -0.83
N ALA A 218 5.47 -8.07 0.00
CA ALA A 218 5.61 -8.14 1.45
C ALA A 218 5.50 -9.60 1.93
N PRO A 219 6.44 -10.10 2.76
CA PRO A 219 6.34 -11.45 3.29
C PRO A 219 5.13 -11.59 4.22
N SER A 220 4.37 -12.68 4.08
CA SER A 220 3.18 -12.93 4.91
C SER A 220 3.55 -13.14 6.38
N GLY A 221 4.64 -13.86 6.68
CA GLY A 221 4.98 -14.17 8.07
C GLY A 221 5.23 -12.94 8.95
N ILE A 222 5.96 -11.93 8.46
CA ILE A 222 6.13 -10.68 9.22
C ILE A 222 4.82 -9.88 9.33
N THR A 223 3.96 -9.97 8.31
CA THR A 223 2.63 -9.36 8.31
C THR A 223 1.76 -9.99 9.41
N ASP A 224 1.77 -11.31 9.50
CA ASP A 224 1.03 -12.09 10.49
C ASP A 224 1.60 -11.89 11.90
N LEU A 225 2.93 -11.84 12.05
CA LEU A 225 3.57 -11.57 13.33
C LEU A 225 3.22 -10.18 13.87
N LEU A 226 3.35 -9.13 13.06
CA LEU A 226 2.97 -7.77 13.48
C LEU A 226 1.47 -7.69 13.78
N GLY A 227 0.64 -8.36 12.98
CA GLY A 227 -0.79 -8.50 13.27
C GLY A 227 -1.08 -9.16 14.61
N SER A 228 -0.36 -10.23 14.94
CA SER A 228 -0.47 -10.92 16.22
C SER A 228 -0.04 -10.04 17.40
N LEU A 229 0.95 -9.17 17.20
CA LEU A 229 1.44 -8.19 18.18
C LEU A 229 0.49 -6.99 18.37
N GLY A 230 -0.58 -6.90 17.59
CA GLY A 230 -1.59 -5.82 17.63
C GLY A 230 -1.35 -4.66 16.65
N CYS A 231 -0.34 -4.78 15.80
CA CYS A 231 0.03 -3.79 14.80
C CYS A 231 -0.85 -3.88 13.53
N GLU A 232 -0.77 -2.85 12.70
CA GLU A 232 -1.59 -2.76 11.49
C GLU A 232 -1.03 -3.71 10.45
N HIS A 233 -1.89 -4.50 9.83
CA HIS A 233 -1.46 -5.46 8.83
C HIS A 233 -2.57 -5.74 7.81
N SER A 234 -2.15 -6.14 6.61
CA SER A 234 -2.97 -6.54 5.48
C SER A 234 -2.09 -7.35 4.52
N MET A 235 -2.69 -8.02 3.54
CA MET A 235 -1.97 -8.90 2.59
C MET A 235 -0.68 -8.32 1.98
N ASN A 236 -0.63 -7.00 1.72
CA ASN A 236 0.52 -6.35 1.05
C ASN A 236 1.12 -5.22 1.89
N ALA A 237 0.79 -5.12 3.18
CA ALA A 237 1.24 -4.01 3.99
C ALA A 237 1.20 -4.34 5.48
N TYR A 238 2.19 -3.85 6.21
CA TYR A 238 2.23 -3.85 7.66
C TYR A 238 2.82 -2.54 8.15
N SER A 239 2.46 -2.10 9.35
CA SER A 239 2.89 -0.79 9.86
C SER A 239 3.10 -0.81 11.37
N TYR A 240 3.97 0.08 11.83
CA TYR A 240 4.21 0.39 13.23
C TYR A 240 2.97 0.87 14.00
N HIS A 241 1.91 1.36 13.33
CA HIS A 241 0.68 1.72 14.03
C HIS A 241 0.14 0.53 14.84
N GLY A 242 -0.14 0.73 16.12
CA GLY A 242 -0.49 -0.32 17.08
C GLY A 242 0.70 -1.00 17.75
N SER A 243 1.90 -0.44 17.62
CA SER A 243 3.06 -0.83 18.43
C SER A 243 2.97 -0.25 19.84
N THR A 244 3.57 -0.95 20.78
CA THR A 244 3.88 -0.46 22.13
C THR A 244 5.38 -0.17 22.23
N LEU A 245 5.84 0.40 23.35
CA LEU A 245 7.29 0.49 23.65
C LEU A 245 7.95 -0.90 23.68
N ALA A 246 7.18 -1.96 24.00
CA ALA A 246 7.68 -3.32 24.03
C ALA A 246 7.84 -3.92 22.62
N THR A 247 6.91 -3.65 21.71
CA THR A 247 7.06 -3.99 20.28
C THR A 247 8.19 -3.19 19.65
N ALA A 248 8.25 -1.88 19.92
CA ALA A 248 9.33 -1.01 19.46
C ALA A 248 10.70 -1.53 19.91
N SER A 249 10.80 -2.02 21.13
CA SER A 249 12.02 -2.60 21.68
C SER A 249 12.47 -3.86 20.93
N ILE A 250 11.56 -4.83 20.69
CA ILE A 250 11.85 -6.05 19.92
C ILE A 250 12.41 -5.74 18.53
N PHE A 251 11.88 -4.70 17.89
CA PHE A 251 12.23 -4.33 16.53
C PHE A 251 13.29 -3.22 16.41
N ASN A 252 13.94 -2.83 17.52
CA ASN A 252 14.93 -1.77 17.56
C ASN A 252 14.44 -0.45 16.93
N VAL A 253 13.18 -0.08 17.20
CA VAL A 253 12.63 1.24 16.87
C VAL A 253 13.00 2.20 17.98
N LYS A 254 14.13 2.90 17.79
CA LYS A 254 14.73 3.79 18.79
C LYS A 254 14.18 5.20 18.71
N TYR A 255 13.82 5.66 17.51
CA TYR A 255 13.32 7.02 17.33
C TYR A 255 11.91 7.05 16.73
N ILE A 256 11.09 7.99 17.19
CA ILE A 256 9.72 8.17 16.72
C ILE A 256 9.52 9.63 16.29
N ILE A 257 9.05 9.83 15.06
CA ILE A 257 8.64 11.12 14.51
C ILE A 257 7.14 11.30 14.71
N SER A 258 6.72 12.50 15.08
CA SER A 258 5.33 12.89 15.25
C SER A 258 5.14 14.36 14.92
N ASN A 259 4.09 14.69 14.16
CA ASN A 259 3.65 16.07 13.97
C ASN A 259 2.78 16.62 15.12
N LYS A 260 2.74 15.88 16.23
CA LYS A 260 2.07 16.24 17.49
C LYS A 260 3.04 16.08 18.66
N LEU A 261 2.88 16.91 19.68
CA LEU A 261 3.57 16.69 20.96
C LEU A 261 3.00 15.43 21.64
N LEU A 262 3.87 14.51 22.05
CA LEU A 262 3.52 13.27 22.71
C LEU A 262 3.82 13.36 24.22
N PRO A 263 3.07 12.64 25.08
CA PRO A 263 3.40 12.54 26.50
C PRO A 263 4.78 11.90 26.70
N GLU A 264 5.63 12.55 27.50
CA GLU A 264 6.96 12.05 27.85
C GLU A 264 6.93 11.19 29.12
N SER A 265 7.89 10.28 29.24
CA SER A 265 8.13 9.43 30.40
C SER A 265 9.62 9.19 30.62
N ASN A 266 9.96 8.44 31.66
CA ASN A 266 11.31 7.95 31.87
C ASN A 266 11.79 6.98 30.77
N LEU A 267 10.86 6.32 30.06
CA LEU A 267 11.14 5.37 28.98
C LEU A 267 11.20 6.04 27.60
N PHE A 268 10.47 7.14 27.42
CA PHE A 268 10.23 7.78 26.13
C PHE A 268 10.25 9.30 26.26
N ASN A 269 11.20 9.98 25.64
CA ASN A 269 11.41 11.42 25.84
C ASN A 269 11.54 12.18 24.54
N PHE A 270 11.19 13.46 24.58
CA PHE A 270 11.48 14.39 23.51
C PHE A 270 12.99 14.47 23.29
N TYR A 271 13.39 14.48 22.01
CA TYR A 271 14.79 14.48 21.60
C TYR A 271 15.14 15.75 20.81
N TYR A 272 14.38 16.04 19.76
CA TYR A 272 14.60 17.21 18.90
C TYR A 272 13.32 17.60 18.15
N GLY A 273 13.23 18.83 17.65
CA GLY A 273 12.08 19.29 16.88
C GLY A 273 12.48 20.27 15.77
N SER A 274 11.77 20.22 14.65
CA SER A 274 11.97 21.09 13.50
C SER A 274 10.64 21.33 12.80
N ASP A 275 10.25 22.60 12.63
CA ASP A 275 9.10 23.05 11.85
C ASP A 275 7.79 22.23 12.04
N GLY A 276 7.42 21.98 13.30
CA GLY A 276 6.19 21.25 13.64
C GLY A 276 6.28 19.72 13.60
N GLU A 277 7.43 19.17 13.22
CA GLU A 277 7.76 17.74 13.38
C GLU A 277 8.66 17.57 14.61
N PHE A 278 8.34 16.57 15.43
CA PHE A 278 9.01 16.29 16.69
C PHE A 278 9.55 14.87 16.70
N LEU A 279 10.78 14.73 17.16
CA LEU A 279 11.50 13.48 17.30
C LEU A 279 11.59 13.11 18.78
N TYR A 280 11.27 11.86 19.07
CA TYR A 280 11.34 11.27 20.40
C TYR A 280 12.28 10.07 20.39
N GLU A 281 12.89 9.79 21.54
CA GLU A 281 13.77 8.65 21.76
C GLU A 281 13.10 7.64 22.70
N ASN A 282 13.04 6.39 22.28
CA ASN A 282 12.80 5.24 23.14
C ASN A 282 14.13 4.77 23.74
N LYS A 283 14.28 4.93 25.05
CA LYS A 283 15.53 4.62 25.75
C LYS A 283 15.83 3.13 25.87
N TYR A 284 14.81 2.28 25.72
CA TYR A 284 14.92 0.84 25.91
C TYR A 284 14.54 0.11 24.63
N THR A 285 15.55 -0.15 23.81
CA THR A 285 15.45 -0.97 22.60
C THR A 285 16.40 -2.16 22.67
N LEU A 286 16.01 -3.27 22.03
CA LEU A 286 16.89 -4.42 21.88
C LEU A 286 17.82 -4.23 20.69
N PRO A 287 19.07 -4.75 20.74
CA PRO A 287 19.94 -4.80 19.57
C PRO A 287 19.27 -5.52 18.39
N VAL A 288 19.72 -5.25 17.15
CA VAL A 288 19.10 -5.87 15.96
C VAL A 288 19.19 -7.40 15.95
N GLY A 289 20.17 -7.96 16.67
CA GLY A 289 20.27 -9.39 16.98
C GLY A 289 20.43 -9.61 18.48
N PHE A 290 19.71 -10.55 19.07
CA PHE A 290 19.82 -10.88 20.51
C PHE A 290 19.43 -12.33 20.79
N MET A 291 19.87 -12.86 21.94
CA MET A 291 19.62 -14.26 22.31
C MET A 291 18.21 -14.45 22.87
N VAL A 292 17.49 -15.42 22.34
CA VAL A 292 16.15 -15.85 22.79
C VAL A 292 16.18 -17.30 23.28
N ASP A 293 15.08 -17.75 23.89
CA ASP A 293 14.90 -19.15 24.30
C ASP A 293 15.08 -20.11 23.11
N SER A 294 15.74 -21.26 23.33
CA SER A 294 16.01 -22.23 22.27
C SER A 294 14.75 -22.89 21.73
N ALA A 295 13.66 -22.89 22.50
CA ALA A 295 12.33 -23.38 22.12
C ALA A 295 11.36 -22.22 21.88
N ILE A 296 11.85 -21.06 21.41
CA ILE A 296 11.03 -19.87 21.11
C ILE A 296 9.86 -20.19 20.17
N GLU A 297 10.07 -21.10 19.21
CA GLU A 297 9.05 -21.50 18.24
C GLU A 297 7.84 -22.14 18.91
N ASP A 298 8.05 -22.91 19.99
CA ASP A 298 6.99 -23.59 20.71
C ASP A 298 6.43 -22.72 21.86
N ARG A 299 7.29 -21.97 22.55
CA ARG A 299 6.95 -21.29 23.80
C ARG A 299 6.38 -19.88 23.61
N TRP A 300 6.74 -19.18 22.53
CA TRP A 300 6.15 -17.88 22.25
C TRP A 300 4.75 -18.04 21.66
N ILE A 301 3.74 -17.61 22.40
CA ILE A 301 2.34 -17.78 22.00
C ILE A 301 1.92 -16.58 21.15
N THR A 302 1.95 -16.74 19.82
CA THR A 302 1.53 -15.72 18.85
C THR A 302 0.07 -15.86 18.42
N ASN A 303 -0.51 -17.07 18.49
CA ASN A 303 -1.89 -17.34 18.08
C ASN A 303 -2.88 -17.16 19.24
N SER A 304 -2.67 -16.14 20.07
CA SER A 304 -3.44 -15.90 21.29
C SER A 304 -4.88 -15.45 20.96
N PRO A 305 -5.92 -16.07 21.55
CA PRO A 305 -7.31 -15.61 21.41
C PRO A 305 -7.58 -14.31 22.19
N TYR A 306 -6.60 -13.81 22.97
CA TYR A 306 -6.82 -12.76 23.95
C TYR A 306 -6.61 -11.35 23.38
N ASN A 307 -5.40 -11.03 22.90
CA ASN A 307 -5.03 -9.84 22.12
C ASN A 307 -3.49 -9.74 21.95
N GLY A 308 -3.02 -8.73 21.21
CA GLY A 308 -1.61 -8.49 20.95
C GLY A 308 -0.75 -8.06 22.15
N ILE A 309 -1.33 -7.52 23.22
CA ILE A 309 -0.59 -7.25 24.46
C ILE A 309 -0.19 -8.56 25.14
N GLU A 310 -1.08 -9.56 25.13
CA GLU A 310 -0.75 -10.88 25.70
C GLU A 310 0.33 -11.63 24.90
N VAL A 311 0.37 -11.42 23.58
CA VAL A 311 1.45 -11.94 22.73
C VAL A 311 2.80 -11.33 23.11
N GLN A 312 2.80 -10.03 23.46
CA GLN A 312 4.00 -9.34 23.97
C GLN A 312 4.39 -9.86 25.37
N ASN A 313 3.45 -9.98 26.31
CA ASN A 313 3.69 -10.59 27.62
C ASN A 313 4.30 -12.00 27.49
N SER A 314 3.77 -12.83 26.58
CA SER A 314 4.29 -14.18 26.30
C SER A 314 5.73 -14.13 25.79
N PHE A 315 6.08 -13.17 24.92
CA PHE A 315 7.46 -13.00 24.44
C PHE A 315 8.43 -12.72 25.59
N TYR A 316 8.12 -11.73 26.43
CA TYR A 316 9.00 -11.34 27.54
C TYR A 316 9.10 -12.44 28.60
N LYS A 317 7.98 -13.09 28.95
CA LYS A 317 7.97 -14.24 29.87
C LYS A 317 8.83 -15.38 29.35
N THR A 318 8.68 -15.74 28.07
CA THR A 318 9.42 -16.86 27.46
C THR A 318 10.93 -16.62 27.49
N ASN A 319 11.35 -15.38 27.21
CA ASN A 319 12.76 -15.07 27.01
C ASN A 319 13.50 -14.58 28.26
N THR A 320 12.77 -14.12 29.28
CA THR A 320 13.36 -13.50 30.48
C THR A 320 12.83 -14.08 31.80
N GLY A 321 11.73 -14.83 31.76
CA GLY A 321 11.01 -15.29 32.96
C GLY A 321 10.18 -14.20 33.66
N ILE A 322 10.17 -12.96 33.15
CA ILE A 322 9.37 -11.87 33.71
C ILE A 322 7.94 -11.95 33.17
N GLU A 323 6.99 -12.17 34.08
CA GLU A 323 5.57 -12.20 33.77
C GLU A 323 4.95 -10.80 33.86
N ASP A 324 3.84 -10.58 33.13
CA ASP A 324 3.00 -9.38 33.22
C ASP A 324 3.78 -8.06 33.12
N VAL A 325 4.54 -7.89 32.03
CA VAL A 325 5.11 -6.59 31.65
C VAL A 325 3.99 -5.57 31.42
N PHE A 326 2.85 -6.05 30.92
CA PHE A 326 1.59 -5.33 30.87
C PHE A 326 0.57 -5.99 31.78
N GLU A 327 -0.15 -5.18 32.56
CA GLU A 327 -1.24 -5.62 33.41
C GLU A 327 -2.56 -5.02 32.90
N GLN A 328 -3.62 -5.83 32.80
CA GLN A 328 -4.95 -5.33 32.41
C GLN A 328 -5.59 -4.61 33.60
N VAL A 329 -6.05 -3.38 33.37
CA VAL A 329 -6.43 -2.46 34.45
C VAL A 329 -7.85 -1.94 34.33
N TYR A 330 -8.38 -1.85 33.10
CA TYR A 330 -9.78 -1.51 32.86
C TYR A 330 -10.36 -2.39 31.74
N GLU A 331 -11.65 -2.70 31.82
CA GLU A 331 -12.43 -3.34 30.77
C GLU A 331 -13.72 -2.54 30.54
N PHE A 332 -13.95 -2.11 29.30
CA PHE A 332 -15.12 -1.36 28.86
C PHE A 332 -15.80 -2.11 27.73
N ARG A 333 -16.96 -2.72 27.96
CA ARG A 333 -17.52 -3.75 27.06
C ARG A 333 -18.40 -3.18 25.96
N THR A 334 -19.23 -2.20 26.29
CA THR A 334 -20.29 -1.69 25.40
C THR A 334 -20.20 -0.20 25.15
N ASP A 335 -19.18 0.44 25.70
CA ASP A 335 -19.07 1.87 25.80
C ASP A 335 -18.52 2.47 24.50
N THR A 336 -19.23 3.48 23.99
CA THR A 336 -18.75 4.34 22.90
C THR A 336 -17.83 5.43 23.44
N GLU A 337 -18.06 5.88 24.68
CA GLU A 337 -17.22 6.88 25.35
C GLU A 337 -17.04 6.50 26.82
N VAL A 338 -15.81 6.60 27.32
CA VAL A 338 -15.48 6.39 28.73
C VAL A 338 -14.53 7.47 29.22
N ASN A 339 -14.73 7.93 30.46
CA ASN A 339 -13.81 8.82 31.15
C ASN A 339 -13.34 8.12 32.44
N PHE A 340 -12.03 8.02 32.62
CA PHE A 340 -11.44 7.42 33.81
C PHE A 340 -10.18 8.16 34.28
N THR A 341 -9.87 7.99 35.56
CA THR A 341 -8.63 8.46 36.17
C THR A 341 -7.69 7.27 36.36
N PRO A 342 -6.44 7.34 35.88
CA PRO A 342 -5.44 6.29 36.09
C PRO A 342 -5.24 5.96 37.57
N TYR A 343 -5.18 4.67 37.91
CA TYR A 343 -4.91 4.22 39.28
C TYR A 343 -3.41 4.21 39.64
N THR A 344 -2.53 4.31 38.64
CA THR A 344 -1.07 4.35 38.79
C THR A 344 -0.45 5.24 37.71
N ASN A 345 0.77 5.72 37.98
CA ASN A 345 1.58 6.42 36.99
C ASN A 345 2.23 5.39 36.05
N ALA A 346 1.77 5.33 34.80
CA ALA A 346 2.26 4.35 33.84
C ALA A 346 2.02 4.79 32.40
N HIS A 347 2.76 4.16 31.48
CA HIS A 347 2.42 4.20 30.07
C HIS A 347 1.27 3.22 29.80
N MET A 348 0.13 3.73 29.32
CA MET A 348 -1.07 2.93 29.12
C MET A 348 -1.36 2.68 27.63
N TYR A 349 -2.01 1.55 27.36
CA TYR A 349 -2.43 1.12 26.02
C TYR A 349 -3.87 0.63 26.07
N ALA A 350 -4.62 0.77 24.98
CA ALA A 350 -5.94 0.18 24.86
C ALA A 350 -5.99 -0.79 23.67
N VAL A 351 -6.64 -1.95 23.85
CA VAL A 351 -6.95 -2.88 22.78
C VAL A 351 -8.41 -2.70 22.39
N VAL A 352 -8.66 -2.34 21.13
CA VAL A 352 -10.02 -2.18 20.59
C VAL A 352 -10.46 -3.50 19.95
N ARG A 353 -11.46 -4.16 20.56
CA ARG A 353 -11.92 -5.49 20.13
C ARG A 353 -13.14 -5.46 19.22
N ASN A 354 -13.90 -4.37 19.20
CA ASN A 354 -15.04 -4.27 18.30
C ASN A 354 -14.57 -4.03 16.85
N VAL A 355 -14.79 -5.02 15.97
CA VAL A 355 -14.45 -4.97 14.54
C VAL A 355 -15.23 -3.90 13.76
N ASN A 356 -16.28 -3.32 14.33
CA ASN A 356 -17.04 -2.23 13.72
C ASN A 356 -16.52 -0.84 14.09
N CYS A 357 -15.71 -0.72 15.14
CA CYS A 357 -15.11 0.54 15.56
C CYS A 357 -13.92 0.86 14.65
N ASP A 358 -14.00 1.95 13.89
CA ASP A 358 -12.93 2.37 12.99
C ASP A 358 -11.96 3.34 13.65
N THR A 359 -12.50 4.23 14.47
CA THR A 359 -11.74 5.33 15.05
C THR A 359 -11.96 5.45 16.53
N VAL A 360 -10.89 5.68 17.28
CA VAL A 360 -10.92 6.03 18.70
C VAL A 360 -10.08 7.27 18.93
N THR A 361 -10.64 8.24 19.63
CA THR A 361 -9.93 9.43 20.09
C THR A 361 -9.61 9.30 21.58
N VAL A 362 -8.32 9.40 21.90
CA VAL A 362 -7.80 9.51 23.26
C VAL A 362 -7.67 11.00 23.59
N THR A 363 -8.29 11.44 24.68
CA THR A 363 -8.11 12.79 25.21
C THR A 363 -7.44 12.73 26.56
N ILE A 364 -6.30 13.40 26.70
CA ILE A 364 -5.57 13.54 27.98
C ILE A 364 -5.46 15.02 28.29
N ASN A 365 -6.07 15.47 29.39
CA ASN A 365 -6.05 16.87 29.82
C ASN A 365 -6.37 17.87 28.68
N GLY A 366 -7.35 17.52 27.83
CA GLY A 366 -7.80 18.33 26.69
C GLY A 366 -6.99 18.18 25.39
N LYS A 367 -5.87 17.44 25.38
CA LYS A 367 -5.13 17.12 24.14
C LYS A 367 -5.68 15.85 23.49
N MET A 368 -5.96 15.90 22.19
CA MET A 368 -6.62 14.81 21.45
C MET A 368 -5.69 14.07 20.47
N TYR A 369 -5.72 12.75 20.56
CA TYR A 369 -5.01 11.81 19.69
C TYR A 369 -6.02 10.84 19.08
N THR A 370 -6.31 11.00 17.80
CA THR A 370 -7.24 10.13 17.07
C THR A 370 -6.48 9.04 16.33
N TYR A 371 -6.91 7.81 16.54
CA TYR A 371 -6.45 6.60 15.86
C TYR A 371 -7.55 6.11 14.92
N SER A 372 -7.17 5.59 13.76
CA SER A 372 -8.09 5.06 12.74
C SER A 372 -7.64 3.69 12.21
N GLY A 373 -8.46 3.03 11.41
CA GLY A 373 -8.15 1.70 10.87
C GLY A 373 -8.19 0.62 11.96
N LEU A 374 -9.19 0.70 12.85
CA LEU A 374 -9.30 -0.16 14.02
C LEU A 374 -10.18 -1.41 13.80
N LYS A 375 -10.79 -1.56 12.60
CA LYS A 375 -11.70 -2.65 12.19
C LYS A 375 -11.01 -4.01 11.97
N ASN A 376 -10.29 -4.49 12.98
CA ASN A 376 -9.62 -5.79 12.98
C ASN A 376 -9.84 -6.55 14.30
N GLY A 377 -10.21 -5.86 15.39
CA GLY A 377 -10.52 -6.49 16.67
C GLY A 377 -9.29 -6.86 17.54
N ASN A 378 -8.08 -6.56 17.05
CA ASN A 378 -6.83 -6.75 17.80
C ASN A 378 -5.95 -5.48 17.81
N ARG A 379 -6.48 -4.31 17.41
CA ARG A 379 -5.68 -3.10 17.21
C ARG A 379 -5.38 -2.45 18.56
N ILE A 380 -4.10 -2.20 18.82
CA ILE A 380 -3.64 -1.47 20.00
C ILE A 380 -3.62 0.03 19.68
N ILE A 381 -4.05 0.85 20.63
CA ILE A 381 -3.86 2.30 20.64
C ILE A 381 -2.93 2.68 21.78
N ASP A 382 -2.02 3.62 21.53
CA ASP A 382 -1.14 4.18 22.56
C ASP A 382 -1.88 5.30 23.28
N ILE A 383 -2.24 5.11 24.55
CA ILE A 383 -2.84 6.18 25.35
C ILE A 383 -1.75 7.21 25.71
N GLY A 384 -0.51 6.76 25.89
CA GLY A 384 0.61 7.57 26.35
C GLY A 384 0.89 7.37 27.84
N TYR A 385 1.91 8.07 28.32
CA TYR A 385 2.20 8.17 29.74
C TYR A 385 1.17 9.05 30.44
N VAL A 386 0.56 8.51 31.49
CA VAL A 386 -0.46 9.16 32.30
C VAL A 386 -0.18 8.96 33.78
N THR A 387 -0.63 9.91 34.59
CA THR A 387 -0.47 9.96 36.04
C THR A 387 -1.82 9.82 36.74
N THR A 388 -1.81 9.57 38.04
CA THR A 388 -3.03 9.50 38.87
C THR A 388 -3.79 10.82 38.95
N GLU A 389 -3.20 11.93 38.48
CA GLU A 389 -3.83 13.25 38.44
C GLU A 389 -4.53 13.53 37.09
N ASP A 390 -4.27 12.71 36.07
CA ASP A 390 -4.79 12.92 34.72
C ASP A 390 -6.23 12.39 34.58
N SER A 391 -7.00 13.02 33.68
CA SER A 391 -8.29 12.50 33.22
C SER A 391 -8.13 12.05 31.77
N VAL A 392 -8.45 10.77 31.53
CA VAL A 392 -8.35 10.12 30.22
C VAL A 392 -9.75 9.83 29.70
N ILE A 393 -10.03 10.32 28.49
CA ILE A 393 -11.27 10.01 27.76
C ILE A 393 -10.93 9.16 26.54
N LEU A 394 -11.59 8.02 26.40
CA LEU A 394 -11.58 7.23 25.17
C LEU A 394 -12.94 7.35 24.51
N ALA A 395 -12.99 7.83 23.26
CA ALA A 395 -14.22 8.02 22.50
C ALA A 395 -14.11 7.36 21.12
N GLY A 396 -14.90 6.30 20.90
CA GLY A 396 -15.03 5.59 19.64
C GLY A 396 -16.13 6.18 18.73
N ASP A 397 -16.04 5.93 17.43
CA ASP A 397 -17.15 6.15 16.48
C ASP A 397 -18.34 5.21 16.74
N THR A 398 -18.05 4.04 17.30
CA THR A 398 -19.00 3.07 17.82
C THR A 398 -18.48 2.51 19.15
N SER A 399 -19.23 1.59 19.77
CA SER A 399 -18.76 0.89 20.98
C SER A 399 -17.37 0.27 20.77
N MET A 400 -16.44 0.45 21.69
CA MET A 400 -15.05 0.03 21.48
C MET A 400 -14.78 -1.43 21.88
N ASN A 401 -15.50 -1.94 22.88
CA ASN A 401 -15.15 -3.16 23.60
C ASN A 401 -13.65 -3.18 23.99
N ALA A 402 -13.23 -2.14 24.73
CA ALA A 402 -11.84 -1.83 24.99
C ALA A 402 -11.30 -2.54 26.25
N LEU A 403 -10.07 -3.05 26.15
CA LEU A 403 -9.26 -3.47 27.30
C LEU A 403 -8.11 -2.49 27.46
N VAL A 404 -7.94 -1.91 28.65
CA VAL A 404 -6.83 -1.00 28.95
C VAL A 404 -5.77 -1.73 29.75
N TYR A 405 -4.52 -1.55 29.35
CA TYR A 405 -3.34 -2.14 29.96
C TYR A 405 -2.37 -1.06 30.44
N ALA A 406 -1.76 -1.26 31.60
CA ALA A 406 -0.66 -0.44 32.10
C ALA A 406 0.66 -1.20 31.97
N MET A 407 1.70 -0.54 31.45
CA MET A 407 3.06 -1.10 31.42
C MET A 407 3.75 -0.90 32.77
N ASP A 408 4.22 -1.99 33.37
CA ASP A 408 5.15 -1.94 34.50
C ASP A 408 6.55 -1.62 33.96
N SER A 409 6.98 -0.38 34.18
CA SER A 409 8.25 0.13 33.67
C SER A 409 9.47 -0.62 34.23
N ASP A 410 9.42 -1.07 35.48
CA ASP A 410 10.54 -1.76 36.12
C ASP A 410 10.67 -3.20 35.61
N LYS A 411 9.55 -3.88 35.39
CA LYS A 411 9.53 -5.19 34.71
C LYS A 411 10.03 -5.05 33.27
N PHE A 412 9.53 -4.07 32.52
CA PHE A 412 9.93 -3.83 31.13
C PHE A 412 11.44 -3.54 31.00
N VAL A 413 11.97 -2.63 31.80
CA VAL A 413 13.39 -2.26 31.79
C VAL A 413 14.27 -3.45 32.17
N ARG A 414 13.91 -4.22 33.21
CA ARG A 414 14.64 -5.44 33.57
C ARG A 414 14.63 -6.47 32.44
N ALA A 415 13.49 -6.66 31.79
CA ALA A 415 13.38 -7.59 30.67
C ALA A 415 14.25 -7.16 29.49
N CYS A 416 14.26 -5.86 29.15
CA CYS A 416 15.16 -5.31 28.14
C CYS A 416 16.63 -5.48 28.49
N ASN A 417 17.03 -5.23 29.74
CA ASN A 417 18.41 -5.40 30.19
C ASN A 417 18.88 -6.86 30.10
N ILE A 418 18.00 -7.82 30.41
CA ILE A 418 18.29 -9.26 30.24
C ILE A 418 18.50 -9.59 28.77
N LEU A 419 17.61 -9.15 27.88
CA LEU A 419 17.69 -9.49 26.44
C LEU A 419 18.84 -8.78 25.72
N SER A 420 19.19 -7.57 26.14
CA SER A 420 20.33 -6.84 25.62
C SER A 420 21.67 -7.45 26.07
N SER A 421 21.69 -8.25 27.15
CA SER A 421 22.87 -8.98 27.57
C SER A 421 23.17 -10.12 26.58
N GLY A 422 24.23 -9.96 25.78
CA GLY A 422 24.52 -10.86 24.65
C GLY A 422 23.83 -10.47 23.33
N GLY A 423 23.46 -9.20 23.18
CA GLY A 423 23.03 -8.65 21.89
C GLY A 423 24.20 -8.41 20.93
N LEU A 424 23.88 -8.41 19.63
CA LEU A 424 24.81 -8.13 18.55
C LEU A 424 25.26 -6.66 18.62
N ASN A 425 26.55 -6.45 18.85
CA ASN A 425 27.18 -5.14 18.65
C ASN A 425 27.45 -4.94 17.16
N VAL A 426 26.63 -4.15 16.49
CA VAL A 426 26.75 -3.87 15.05
C VAL A 426 27.98 -3.00 14.80
N THR A 427 28.95 -3.53 14.04
CA THR A 427 30.17 -2.81 13.65
C THR A 427 30.06 -2.19 12.28
N LYS A 428 29.20 -2.74 11.41
CA LYS A 428 28.96 -2.22 10.06
C LYS A 428 27.55 -2.58 9.60
N HIS A 429 26.88 -1.64 8.95
CA HIS A 429 25.60 -1.90 8.30
C HIS A 429 25.47 -1.13 6.97
N SER A 430 24.56 -1.59 6.14
CA SER A 430 24.15 -1.02 4.84
C SER A 430 22.79 -1.62 4.47
N ASP A 431 22.19 -1.17 3.38
CA ASP A 431 20.88 -1.64 2.90
C ASP A 431 20.80 -3.16 2.67
N THR A 432 21.94 -3.82 2.41
CA THR A 432 21.99 -5.25 2.07
C THR A 432 22.92 -6.07 2.97
N ALA A 433 23.49 -5.48 4.01
CA ALA A 433 24.39 -6.21 4.89
C ALA A 433 24.46 -5.61 6.30
N ILE A 434 24.54 -6.49 7.30
CA ILE A 434 24.80 -6.14 8.70
C ILE A 434 25.93 -7.06 9.18
N SER A 435 26.89 -6.50 9.91
CA SER A 435 27.98 -7.24 10.51
C SER A 435 28.24 -6.74 11.92
N GLY A 436 28.62 -7.64 12.80
CA GLY A 436 28.84 -7.31 14.20
C GLY A 436 29.49 -8.44 14.98
N THR A 437 29.77 -8.16 16.23
CA THR A 437 30.35 -9.11 17.18
C THR A 437 29.36 -9.34 18.31
N VAL A 438 29.32 -10.56 18.83
CA VAL A 438 28.49 -10.89 20.00
C VAL A 438 29.27 -11.82 20.93
N ASN A 439 29.06 -11.64 22.23
CA ASN A 439 29.52 -12.58 23.24
C ASN A 439 28.29 -13.10 23.99
N THR A 440 27.96 -14.38 23.81
CA THR A 440 26.81 -15.00 24.45
C THR A 440 27.23 -15.95 25.56
N ALA A 441 26.56 -15.86 26.71
CA ALA A 441 26.83 -16.69 27.87
C ALA A 441 26.26 -18.12 27.77
N ARG A 442 25.37 -18.38 26.80
CA ARG A 442 24.66 -19.66 26.66
C ARG A 442 24.42 -20.03 25.20
N ASP A 443 24.27 -21.33 24.97
CA ASP A 443 23.73 -21.85 23.72
C ASP A 443 22.26 -21.41 23.58
N GLY A 444 21.84 -21.13 22.34
CA GLY A 444 20.44 -20.78 22.08
C GLY A 444 20.20 -20.36 20.63
N VAL A 445 19.13 -19.59 20.46
CA VAL A 445 18.76 -19.01 19.17
C VAL A 445 19.08 -17.52 19.22
N MET A 446 19.81 -17.03 18.22
CA MET A 446 19.91 -15.60 17.98
C MET A 446 18.76 -15.18 17.09
N PHE A 447 17.88 -14.36 17.65
CA PHE A 447 16.79 -13.67 16.97
C PHE A 447 17.34 -12.43 16.30
N PHE A 448 17.00 -12.19 15.03
CA PHE A 448 17.24 -10.92 14.37
C PHE A 448 15.91 -10.24 14.08
N SER A 449 15.78 -8.96 14.42
CA SER A 449 14.61 -8.13 14.10
C SER A 449 14.57 -7.73 12.62
N ILE A 450 14.73 -8.70 11.73
CA ILE A 450 14.82 -8.58 10.29
C ILE A 450 13.87 -9.62 9.69
N PRO A 451 12.98 -9.25 8.76
CA PRO A 451 12.11 -10.22 8.09
C PRO A 451 12.93 -11.34 7.43
N TYR A 452 12.48 -12.59 7.62
CA TYR A 452 13.09 -13.73 6.96
C TYR A 452 12.79 -13.72 5.46
N ASP A 453 13.80 -14.06 4.66
CA ASP A 453 13.70 -14.26 3.22
C ASP A 453 14.82 -15.23 2.79
N ASN A 454 14.57 -16.03 1.76
CA ASN A 454 15.56 -16.99 1.25
C ASN A 454 16.79 -16.32 0.62
N GLY A 455 16.76 -15.01 0.40
CA GLY A 455 17.88 -14.19 -0.06
C GLY A 455 18.93 -13.90 1.01
N TRP A 456 18.69 -14.22 2.28
CA TRP A 456 19.67 -14.03 3.35
C TRP A 456 20.76 -15.11 3.34
N THR A 457 22.01 -14.68 3.43
CA THR A 457 23.16 -15.53 3.75
C THR A 457 23.75 -15.09 5.08
N VAL A 458 23.83 -16.02 6.02
CA VAL A 458 24.38 -15.79 7.36
C VAL A 458 25.70 -16.53 7.52
N LYS A 459 26.70 -15.86 8.08
CA LYS A 459 27.96 -16.48 8.51
C LYS A 459 28.22 -16.22 9.98
N VAL A 460 28.72 -17.25 10.66
CA VAL A 460 29.26 -17.19 12.02
C VAL A 460 30.73 -17.58 11.93
N ASP A 461 31.61 -16.71 12.40
CA ASP A 461 33.08 -16.88 12.36
C ASP A 461 33.60 -17.23 10.96
N GLY A 462 33.06 -16.54 9.96
CA GLY A 462 33.39 -16.72 8.54
C GLY A 462 32.77 -17.95 7.87
N LYS A 463 32.14 -18.86 8.61
CA LYS A 463 31.49 -20.07 8.09
C LYS A 463 30.00 -19.85 7.88
N LYS A 464 29.48 -20.27 6.73
CA LYS A 464 28.04 -20.19 6.43
C LYS A 464 27.25 -21.10 7.37
N VAL A 465 26.18 -20.58 7.96
CA VAL A 465 25.28 -21.34 8.84
C VAL A 465 23.87 -21.40 8.24
N SER A 466 23.07 -22.36 8.70
CA SER A 466 21.65 -22.43 8.33
C SER A 466 20.88 -21.37 9.10
N ALA A 467 20.16 -20.54 8.35
CA ALA A 467 19.16 -19.63 8.89
C ALA A 467 17.77 -20.26 8.78
N PHE A 468 16.86 -19.84 9.64
CA PHE A 468 15.46 -20.24 9.63
C PHE A 468 14.55 -19.06 9.99
N ALA A 469 13.26 -19.22 9.72
CA ALA A 469 12.25 -18.24 10.11
C ALA A 469 11.71 -18.58 11.50
N ILE A 470 11.83 -17.66 12.45
CA ILE A 470 11.14 -17.73 13.74
C ILE A 470 9.71 -17.24 13.51
N LYS A 471 8.72 -18.04 13.89
CA LYS A 471 7.28 -17.78 13.66
C LYS A 471 6.96 -17.45 12.21
N ASP A 472 7.63 -18.11 11.28
CA ASP A 472 7.59 -17.86 9.83
C ASP A 472 7.91 -16.41 9.41
N ALA A 473 8.41 -15.57 10.33
CA ALA A 473 8.39 -14.12 10.19
C ALA A 473 9.79 -13.49 10.12
N VAL A 474 10.64 -13.80 11.10
CA VAL A 474 11.90 -13.10 11.34
C VAL A 474 13.08 -14.05 11.33
N LEU A 475 14.25 -13.52 10.97
CA LEU A 475 15.46 -14.29 10.77
C LEU A 475 16.00 -14.83 12.11
N GLY A 476 16.30 -16.14 12.15
CA GLY A 476 16.92 -16.82 13.30
C GLY A 476 18.10 -17.70 12.90
N ILE A 477 19.06 -17.85 13.81
CA ILE A 477 20.15 -18.84 13.72
C ILE A 477 20.36 -19.50 15.08
N ASN A 478 20.83 -20.75 15.08
CA ASN A 478 21.38 -21.36 16.30
C ASN A 478 22.79 -20.80 16.54
N LEU A 479 23.09 -20.45 17.79
CA LEU A 479 24.38 -19.89 18.21
C LEU A 479 24.82 -20.55 19.52
N SER A 480 26.06 -21.03 19.56
CA SER A 480 26.69 -21.55 20.77
C SER A 480 27.12 -20.43 21.72
N ALA A 481 27.36 -20.76 22.98
CA ALA A 481 28.04 -19.89 23.93
C ALA A 481 29.45 -19.51 23.45
N GLY A 482 29.85 -18.26 23.68
CA GLY A 482 31.17 -17.74 23.34
C GLY A 482 31.14 -16.44 22.53
N GLU A 483 32.33 -16.03 22.09
CA GLU A 483 32.52 -14.87 21.23
C GLU A 483 32.41 -15.27 19.76
N HIS A 484 31.57 -14.54 19.02
CA HIS A 484 31.30 -14.81 17.62
C HIS A 484 31.29 -13.53 16.79
N THR A 485 31.77 -13.64 15.55
CA THR A 485 31.55 -12.63 14.50
C THR A 485 30.41 -13.06 13.59
N ILE A 486 29.42 -12.20 13.40
CA ILE A 486 28.23 -12.48 12.59
C ILE A 486 28.23 -11.57 11.36
N GLU A 487 28.03 -12.16 10.18
CA GLU A 487 27.79 -11.45 8.93
C GLU A 487 26.45 -11.87 8.32
N LEU A 488 25.55 -10.91 8.13
CA LEU A 488 24.30 -11.03 7.40
C LEU A 488 24.46 -10.33 6.05
N LYS A 489 24.17 -11.03 4.94
CA LYS A 489 24.18 -10.46 3.59
C LYS A 489 22.91 -10.85 2.85
N TYR A 490 22.21 -9.86 2.30
CA TYR A 490 20.99 -10.02 1.54
C TYR A 490 21.25 -9.94 0.04
N ARG A 491 20.60 -10.83 -0.70
CA ARG A 491 20.48 -10.73 -2.15
C ARG A 491 19.15 -11.34 -2.60
N PRO A 492 18.34 -10.63 -3.41
CA PRO A 492 17.11 -11.22 -3.94
C PRO A 492 17.41 -12.51 -4.71
N VAL A 493 16.68 -13.59 -4.39
CA VAL A 493 16.93 -14.96 -4.90
C VAL A 493 17.01 -15.01 -6.42
N ASN A 494 16.12 -14.28 -7.10
CA ASN A 494 15.98 -14.31 -8.56
C ASN A 494 16.77 -13.22 -9.29
N LEU A 495 17.64 -12.47 -8.60
CA LEU A 495 18.40 -11.39 -9.24
C LEU A 495 19.36 -11.91 -10.32
N ILE A 496 20.14 -12.97 -10.05
CA ILE A 496 21.06 -13.54 -11.06
C ILE A 496 20.29 -14.17 -12.22
N PRO A 497 19.31 -15.08 -11.99
CA PRO A 497 18.49 -15.62 -13.08
C PRO A 497 17.83 -14.53 -13.93
N GLY A 498 17.29 -13.49 -13.29
CA GLY A 498 16.70 -12.34 -13.98
C GLY A 498 17.70 -11.64 -14.90
N ILE A 499 18.89 -11.30 -14.40
CA ILE A 499 19.96 -10.68 -15.20
C ILE A 499 20.34 -11.58 -16.39
N MET A 500 20.50 -12.89 -16.18
CA MET A 500 20.84 -13.82 -17.26
C MET A 500 19.76 -13.87 -18.35
N ILE A 501 18.48 -13.91 -17.96
CA ILE A 501 17.34 -13.90 -18.89
C ILE A 501 17.28 -12.58 -19.67
N THR A 502 17.52 -11.45 -19.01
CA THR A 502 17.56 -10.13 -19.66
C THR A 502 18.70 -10.06 -20.69
N LEU A 503 19.91 -10.50 -20.32
CA LEU A 503 21.05 -10.51 -21.23
C LEU A 503 20.80 -11.44 -22.43
N ALA A 504 20.25 -12.63 -22.20
CA ALA A 504 19.88 -13.55 -23.27
C ALA A 504 18.83 -12.92 -24.21
N SER A 505 17.80 -12.27 -23.66
CA SER A 505 16.77 -11.57 -24.44
C SER A 505 17.36 -10.45 -25.30
N ILE A 506 18.30 -9.66 -24.75
CA ILE A 506 19.00 -8.59 -25.49
C ILE A 506 19.84 -9.18 -26.63
N LEU A 507 20.56 -10.28 -26.38
CA LEU A 507 21.36 -10.95 -27.42
C LEU A 507 20.49 -11.52 -28.52
N ILE A 508 19.35 -12.13 -28.18
CA ILE A 508 18.38 -12.63 -29.15
C ILE A 508 17.82 -11.47 -29.99
N LEU A 509 17.41 -10.38 -29.34
CA LEU A 509 16.90 -9.20 -30.05
C LEU A 509 17.95 -8.62 -31.00
N ALA A 510 19.18 -8.42 -30.53
CA ALA A 510 20.28 -7.93 -31.34
C ALA A 510 20.58 -8.86 -32.53
N ALA A 511 20.57 -10.18 -32.31
CA ALA A 511 20.73 -11.17 -33.37
C ALA A 511 19.61 -11.09 -34.41
N LEU A 512 18.34 -10.96 -33.98
CA LEU A 512 17.19 -10.80 -34.88
C LEU A 512 17.27 -9.50 -35.69
N THR A 513 17.65 -8.39 -35.07
CA THR A 513 17.80 -7.10 -35.76
C THR A 513 18.95 -7.13 -36.76
N LEU A 514 20.11 -7.69 -36.39
CA LEU A 514 21.25 -7.86 -37.30
C LEU A 514 20.94 -8.81 -38.44
N PHE A 515 20.27 -9.92 -38.15
CA PHE A 515 19.79 -10.87 -39.15
C PHE A 515 18.85 -10.18 -40.14
N GLY A 516 17.84 -9.44 -39.64
CA GLY A 516 16.92 -8.70 -40.50
C GLY A 516 17.62 -7.63 -41.35
N LYS A 517 18.59 -6.91 -40.78
CA LYS A 517 19.43 -5.98 -41.53
C LYS A 517 20.22 -6.69 -42.64
N TYR A 518 20.87 -7.81 -42.35
CA TYR A 518 21.65 -8.54 -43.35
C TYR A 518 20.79 -9.20 -44.43
N VAL A 519 19.55 -9.60 -44.12
CA VAL A 519 18.57 -10.03 -45.12
C VAL A 519 18.16 -8.86 -46.02
N ARG A 520 17.85 -7.69 -45.46
CA ARG A 520 17.50 -6.47 -46.24
C ARG A 520 18.67 -5.97 -47.10
N GLU A 521 19.91 -6.07 -46.62
CA GLU A 521 21.13 -5.75 -47.38
C GLU A 521 21.49 -6.83 -48.43
N GLY A 522 20.70 -7.89 -48.57
CA GLY A 522 20.92 -8.98 -49.54
C GLY A 522 22.13 -9.86 -49.22
N ARG A 523 22.68 -9.79 -48.00
CA ARG A 523 23.84 -10.59 -47.57
C ARG A 523 23.44 -12.00 -47.13
N ILE A 524 22.16 -12.22 -46.79
CA ILE A 524 21.60 -13.52 -46.41
C ILE A 524 20.40 -13.82 -47.29
N ASP A 525 20.39 -14.97 -47.94
CA ASP A 525 19.26 -15.45 -48.75
C ASP A 525 18.13 -15.98 -47.86
N SER A 526 16.99 -15.29 -47.87
CA SER A 526 15.80 -15.62 -47.09
C SER A 526 14.83 -16.56 -47.80
N SER A 527 15.09 -16.97 -49.04
CA SER A 527 14.18 -17.78 -49.88
C SER A 527 13.81 -19.14 -49.27
N LYS A 528 14.66 -19.68 -48.39
CA LYS A 528 14.44 -20.96 -47.68
C LYS A 528 13.80 -20.81 -46.31
N LEU A 529 13.53 -19.59 -45.84
CA LEU A 529 12.88 -19.35 -44.56
C LEU A 529 11.35 -19.54 -44.66
N PRO A 530 10.66 -19.88 -43.56
CA PRO A 530 9.20 -19.96 -43.54
C PRO A 530 8.51 -18.66 -43.99
N GLY A 531 7.38 -18.76 -44.69
CA GLY A 531 6.70 -17.61 -45.31
C GLY A 531 6.41 -16.45 -44.35
N PHE A 532 5.96 -16.72 -43.12
CA PHE A 532 5.70 -15.68 -42.12
C PHE A 532 6.95 -14.89 -41.70
N VAL A 533 8.13 -15.52 -41.74
CA VAL A 533 9.42 -14.86 -41.45
C VAL A 533 9.82 -13.97 -42.62
N GLN A 534 9.56 -14.42 -43.85
CA GLN A 534 9.78 -13.61 -45.04
C GLN A 534 8.89 -12.37 -45.04
N ASP A 535 7.61 -12.51 -44.64
CA ASP A 535 6.66 -11.40 -44.56
C ASP A 535 7.09 -10.36 -43.51
N TYR A 536 7.49 -10.80 -42.31
CA TYR A 536 8.01 -9.90 -41.27
C TYR A 536 9.31 -9.17 -41.68
N LEU A 537 10.19 -9.84 -42.43
CA LEU A 537 11.45 -9.26 -42.88
C LEU A 537 11.28 -8.30 -44.07
N ARG A 538 10.21 -8.48 -44.86
CA ARG A 538 9.84 -7.69 -46.04
C ARG A 538 9.01 -6.45 -45.73
N ASP A 539 8.44 -6.33 -44.53
CA ASP A 539 7.79 -5.09 -44.09
C ASP A 539 8.85 -3.97 -44.07
N ASP A 540 8.94 -3.28 -45.20
CA ASP A 540 9.62 -2.01 -45.39
C ASP A 540 8.86 -0.97 -44.55
N ASP A 541 9.60 -0.12 -43.84
CA ASP A 541 9.09 1.05 -43.13
C ASP A 541 8.54 2.13 -44.10
N SER A 542 7.98 1.76 -45.25
CA SER A 542 7.43 2.67 -46.26
C SER A 542 6.01 3.17 -45.93
N LEU A 543 5.52 3.00 -44.71
CA LEU A 543 4.25 3.56 -44.24
C LEU A 543 4.35 5.02 -43.75
N HIS A 544 5.52 5.65 -43.83
CA HIS A 544 5.70 7.07 -43.57
C HIS A 544 6.46 7.78 -44.69
N ASN A 545 5.70 8.25 -45.68
CA ASN A 545 5.96 9.49 -46.43
C ASN A 545 4.64 10.10 -46.90
#